data_AF-A0A6L2ZUS2-F1
#
_entry.id   AF-A0A6L2ZUS2-F1
#
_cell.length_a   1.000
_cell.length_b   1.000
_cell.length_c   1.000
_cell.angle_alpha   90.00
_cell.angle_beta   90.00
_cell.angle_gamma   90.00
#
_symmetry.space_group_name_H-M   'P 1'
#
loop_
_entity.id
_entity.type
_entity.pdbx_description
1 polymer ?
#
loop_
_entity_poly.entity_id
_entity_poly.type
_entity_poly.pdbx_seq_one_letter_code
_entity_poly.pdbx_strand_id
1 'polypeptide(L)'
;MTPEKKRKLRNIAILSLLGLIGGTMAFQAFNQQAINDRENTIQVNVGGRVHDYYNRDTENKDVFVENYGERPIMARIRLSEFLEYQRGDEDFTPLVAGSERDNLATWITWIPSANNINQRADTGNSSAFNRYAQLTFGWSREGDTAPWYMPTFNHANLDLRTAAAGHARDYIAGAGATDGTTDGTTHPGDGTDAYWSSGDTFDNSAGIWPGETVTHQAAQNLRQQRAPMTIEQWSNLLPYQQIGDFWVVDHTTGWAYWASLLEPGKASSYLLDAAELTEAIEDTVFNGSYYYGIHVDSQLISPDNSEEFLPGGDSRLEAFLTGIKNNSMNDEGTTNPRFEVDSPPSDFNFDTMLPGRVFTMAGEEYLYLEQQGADHLLIRHDSIRNTNFNDQPQVLSNWFSGLDAEVRAMVQPVSIPAVVPGILASIGSPGVYGVWLPPGWVTNPVFDVVRADRTAVSSSGTPQAFALSMADVVHLSTETGPFPNTAQRVAARNSWWWLRTPAAPDASSWLIHRTPHVNGLIGTIFLDGGSEAHRLLGGVRPALIIHQ
;
A
#
# COMPACT_ATOMS: atom_id res chain seq x y z
N MET A 1 -29.91 -28.89 5.73
CA MET A 1 -30.42 -28.25 4.49
C MET A 1 -31.72 -27.51 4.82
N THR A 2 -31.69 -26.19 4.74
CA THR A 2 -32.75 -25.27 5.17
C THR A 2 -33.65 -24.79 4.01
N PRO A 3 -34.85 -24.23 4.30
CA PRO A 3 -35.97 -24.11 3.36
C PRO A 3 -35.89 -23.04 2.26
N GLU A 4 -34.70 -22.58 1.87
CA GLU A 4 -34.55 -21.54 0.84
C GLU A 4 -34.47 -22.09 -0.60
N LYS A 5 -34.40 -23.41 -0.79
CA LYS A 5 -34.32 -24.03 -2.12
C LYS A 5 -35.63 -24.06 -2.94
N LYS A 6 -36.72 -23.38 -2.51
CA LYS A 6 -38.04 -23.45 -3.17
C LYS A 6 -38.47 -22.21 -3.97
N ARG A 7 -37.66 -21.15 -4.12
CA ARG A 7 -38.14 -19.87 -4.68
C ARG A 7 -37.42 -19.30 -5.93
N LYS A 8 -36.68 -20.09 -6.71
CA LYS A 8 -36.03 -19.58 -7.96
C LYS A 8 -36.20 -20.49 -9.18
N LEU A 9 -37.43 -20.92 -9.48
CA LEU A 9 -37.79 -21.57 -10.76
C LEU A 9 -39.18 -21.13 -11.23
N ARG A 10 -39.43 -19.81 -11.22
CA ARG A 10 -40.66 -19.22 -11.77
C ARG A 10 -40.25 -18.00 -12.59
N ASN A 11 -39.95 -18.24 -13.87
CA ASN A 11 -40.03 -17.32 -15.00
C ASN A 11 -39.11 -17.84 -16.12
N ILE A 12 -39.65 -18.59 -17.08
CA ILE A 12 -39.33 -18.53 -18.51
C ILE A 12 -40.54 -19.11 -19.26
N ALA A 13 -40.95 -18.39 -20.30
CA ALA A 13 -42.26 -18.38 -20.93
C ALA A 13 -42.53 -19.60 -21.85
N ILE A 14 -43.78 -20.07 -21.86
CA ILE A 14 -44.34 -20.99 -22.85
C ILE A 14 -44.90 -20.16 -24.01
N LEU A 15 -44.27 -20.22 -25.18
CA LEU A 15 -44.83 -19.76 -26.45
C LEU A 15 -45.21 -21.00 -27.28
N SER A 16 -46.50 -21.31 -27.32
CA SER A 16 -47.06 -22.39 -28.14
C SER A 16 -47.49 -21.80 -29.49
N LEU A 17 -46.88 -22.25 -30.59
CA LEU A 17 -47.38 -22.00 -31.94
C LEU A 17 -47.73 -23.35 -32.59
N LEU A 18 -49.00 -23.50 -32.99
CA LEU A 18 -49.54 -24.65 -33.72
C LEU A 18 -49.91 -24.17 -35.13
N GLY A 19 -49.44 -24.85 -36.19
CA GLY A 19 -49.84 -24.54 -37.57
C GLY A 19 -49.11 -25.29 -38.70
N LEU A 20 -49.57 -26.51 -39.00
CA LEU A 20 -49.73 -27.22 -40.29
C LEU A 20 -48.81 -27.02 -41.55
N ILE A 21 -48.40 -28.19 -42.07
CA ILE A 21 -48.25 -28.67 -43.48
C ILE A 21 -46.95 -28.42 -44.26
N GLY A 22 -46.24 -29.53 -44.53
CA GLY A 22 -45.94 -30.00 -45.89
C GLY A 22 -44.60 -29.60 -46.53
N GLY A 23 -43.73 -30.59 -46.76
CA GLY A 23 -42.64 -30.49 -47.73
C GLY A 23 -41.24 -30.71 -47.13
N THR A 24 -40.45 -31.54 -47.81
CA THR A 24 -39.05 -31.91 -47.53
C THR A 24 -38.22 -30.80 -46.88
N MET A 25 -37.73 -31.04 -45.66
CA MET A 25 -36.74 -30.20 -45.01
C MET A 25 -35.66 -31.07 -44.38
N ALA A 26 -34.42 -30.65 -44.61
CA ALA A 26 -33.21 -31.12 -43.99
C ALA A 26 -33.35 -31.15 -42.45
N PHE A 27 -32.55 -32.00 -41.79
CA PHE A 27 -32.38 -31.93 -40.34
C PHE A 27 -32.01 -30.49 -39.95
N GLN A 28 -32.95 -29.74 -39.38
CA GLN A 28 -32.72 -28.42 -38.80
C GLN A 28 -32.91 -28.55 -37.28
N ALA A 29 -31.81 -28.42 -36.55
CA ALA A 29 -31.82 -28.33 -35.11
C ALA A 29 -32.39 -26.95 -34.71
N PHE A 30 -33.67 -26.90 -34.36
CA PHE A 30 -34.25 -25.72 -33.73
C PHE A 30 -34.14 -25.87 -32.21
N ASN A 31 -33.46 -24.92 -31.56
CA ASN A 31 -33.22 -24.84 -30.12
C ASN A 31 -32.35 -25.96 -29.51
N GLN A 32 -31.11 -26.10 -29.99
CA GLN A 32 -30.06 -26.67 -29.14
C GLN A 32 -29.53 -25.56 -28.24
N GLN A 33 -29.76 -25.71 -26.93
CA GLN A 33 -29.20 -24.84 -25.90
C GLN A 33 -28.43 -25.73 -24.93
N ALA A 34 -27.20 -25.34 -24.63
CA ALA A 34 -26.37 -25.95 -23.60
C ALA A 34 -26.05 -24.86 -22.56
N ILE A 35 -26.19 -25.18 -21.28
CA ILE A 35 -25.64 -24.37 -20.21
C ILE A 35 -24.50 -25.18 -19.58
N ASN A 36 -23.30 -24.61 -19.62
CA ASN A 36 -22.19 -25.07 -18.79
C ASN A 36 -22.31 -24.30 -17.48
N ASP A 37 -23.10 -24.84 -16.56
CA ASP A 37 -23.26 -24.26 -15.22
C ASP A 37 -22.10 -24.74 -14.31
N ARG A 38 -21.52 -23.82 -13.56
CA ARG A 38 -20.41 -24.07 -12.65
C ARG A 38 -20.71 -23.30 -11.35
N GLU A 39 -21.37 -23.96 -10.41
CA GLU A 39 -21.58 -23.44 -9.07
C GLU A 39 -20.31 -23.68 -8.24
N ASN A 40 -19.42 -22.69 -8.23
CA ASN A 40 -18.23 -22.68 -7.37
C ASN A 40 -18.46 -21.69 -6.22
N THR A 41 -18.29 -22.13 -4.98
CA THR A 41 -18.12 -21.23 -3.84
C THR A 41 -16.65 -20.85 -3.79
N ILE A 42 -16.29 -19.69 -4.33
CA ILE A 42 -14.98 -19.08 -4.10
C ILE A 42 -15.10 -18.30 -2.79
N GLN A 43 -14.54 -18.82 -1.70
CA GLN A 43 -14.31 -18.04 -0.49
C GLN A 43 -13.04 -17.23 -0.71
N VAL A 44 -13.19 -16.00 -1.18
CA VAL A 44 -12.10 -15.03 -1.16
C VAL A 44 -12.01 -14.49 0.25
N ASN A 45 -10.87 -14.67 0.90
CA ASN A 45 -10.66 -14.11 2.23
C ASN A 45 -10.28 -12.62 2.07
N VAL A 46 -11.27 -11.72 2.05
CA VAL A 46 -11.02 -10.28 2.20
C VAL A 46 -11.10 -9.96 3.68
N GLY A 47 -10.05 -9.35 4.23
CA GLY A 47 -10.01 -9.05 5.65
C GLY A 47 -8.81 -8.20 6.04
N GLY A 48 -9.06 -7.26 6.94
CA GLY A 48 -8.00 -6.47 7.56
C GLY A 48 -8.25 -6.33 9.05
N ARG A 49 -7.24 -5.84 9.75
CA ARG A 49 -7.24 -5.67 11.20
C ARG A 49 -6.59 -4.34 11.57
N VAL A 50 -7.20 -3.62 12.49
CA VAL A 50 -6.55 -2.46 13.13
C VAL A 50 -5.60 -2.97 14.20
N HIS A 51 -4.39 -2.47 14.19
CA HIS A 51 -3.44 -2.60 15.29
C HIS A 51 -3.53 -1.36 16.18
N ASP A 52 -3.57 -1.61 17.48
CA ASP A 52 -3.57 -0.59 18.51
C ASP A 52 -2.54 -0.97 19.58
N TYR A 53 -1.36 -0.39 19.49
CA TYR A 53 -0.30 -0.60 20.47
C TYR A 53 -0.23 0.62 21.37
N TYR A 54 -0.45 0.41 22.67
CA TYR A 54 -0.52 1.51 23.62
C TYR A 54 0.33 1.22 24.85
N ASN A 55 1.12 2.21 25.27
CA ASN A 55 1.81 2.17 26.54
C ASN A 55 1.60 3.48 27.31
N ARG A 56 0.84 3.40 28.41
CA ARG A 56 0.54 4.56 29.27
C ARG A 56 1.76 5.18 29.95
N ASP A 57 2.84 4.42 30.17
CA ASP A 57 4.01 4.88 30.91
C ASP A 57 4.96 5.68 30.00
N THR A 58 4.94 5.43 28.69
CA THR A 58 5.72 6.15 27.68
C THR A 58 4.88 7.04 26.77
N GLU A 59 3.56 7.06 26.97
CA GLU A 59 2.56 7.74 26.12
C GLU A 59 2.60 7.32 24.63
N ASN A 60 3.16 6.13 24.35
CA ASN A 60 3.22 5.56 23.02
C ASN A 60 1.82 5.15 22.55
N LYS A 61 1.47 5.44 21.31
CA LYS A 61 0.19 5.07 20.72
C LYS A 61 0.31 4.86 19.22
N ASP A 62 0.51 3.61 18.82
CA ASP A 62 0.62 3.23 17.41
C ASP A 62 -0.71 2.72 16.88
N VAL A 63 -1.25 3.40 15.86
CA VAL A 63 -2.51 2.99 15.20
C VAL A 63 -2.28 2.83 13.70
N PHE A 64 -2.54 1.63 13.18
CA PHE A 64 -2.41 1.32 11.75
C PHE A 64 -3.32 0.14 11.34
N VAL A 65 -3.39 -0.15 10.05
CA VAL A 65 -4.22 -1.24 9.50
C VAL A 65 -3.34 -2.26 8.79
N GLU A 66 -3.57 -3.54 9.07
CA GLU A 66 -3.05 -4.68 8.32
C GLU A 66 -4.12 -5.22 7.37
N ASN A 67 -3.73 -5.63 6.16
CA ASN A 67 -4.50 -6.48 5.28
C ASN A 67 -3.96 -7.91 5.35
N TYR A 68 -4.62 -8.78 6.13
CA TYR A 68 -4.28 -10.21 6.22
C TYR A 68 -4.95 -11.05 5.12
N GLY A 69 -5.85 -10.45 4.34
CA GLY A 69 -6.59 -11.11 3.28
C GLY A 69 -5.78 -11.38 2.02
N GLU A 70 -6.47 -11.91 1.01
CA GLU A 70 -5.91 -12.28 -0.30
C GLU A 70 -6.18 -11.24 -1.39
N ARG A 71 -6.93 -10.18 -1.08
CA ARG A 71 -7.25 -9.09 -2.02
C ARG A 71 -6.96 -7.71 -1.41
N PRO A 72 -6.70 -6.69 -2.24
CA PRO A 72 -6.54 -5.32 -1.76
C PRO A 72 -7.80 -4.83 -1.04
N ILE A 73 -7.61 -3.94 -0.06
CA ILE A 73 -8.70 -3.29 0.68
C ILE A 73 -8.54 -1.77 0.67
N MET A 74 -9.65 -1.08 0.84
CA MET A 74 -9.67 0.33 1.25
C MET A 74 -9.91 0.39 2.76
N ALA A 75 -9.15 1.25 3.43
CA ALA A 75 -9.18 1.37 4.89
C ALA A 75 -9.49 2.80 5.31
N ARG A 76 -10.37 2.94 6.30
CA ARG A 76 -10.51 4.19 7.06
C ARG A 76 -10.55 3.94 8.57
N ILE A 77 -10.04 4.91 9.31
CA ILE A 77 -9.99 4.93 10.77
C ILE A 77 -10.60 6.26 11.27
N ARG A 78 -11.28 6.25 12.40
CA ARG A 78 -11.72 7.46 13.10
C ARG A 78 -11.37 7.35 14.57
N LEU A 79 -10.87 8.45 15.12
CA LEU A 79 -10.47 8.56 16.51
C LEU A 79 -11.56 9.28 17.30
N SER A 80 -11.81 8.84 18.53
CA SER A 80 -12.63 9.56 19.51
C SER A 80 -11.89 9.65 20.83
N GLU A 81 -11.99 10.78 21.51
CA GLU A 81 -11.28 11.07 22.76
C GLU A 81 -12.25 11.21 23.94
N PHE A 82 -11.78 10.81 25.11
CA PHE A 82 -12.46 11.04 26.37
C PHE A 82 -11.46 11.41 27.45
N LEU A 83 -11.81 12.41 28.26
CA LEU A 83 -11.04 12.83 29.42
C LEU A 83 -12.00 13.10 30.57
N GLU A 84 -11.67 12.60 31.75
CA GLU A 84 -12.28 13.04 33.01
C GLU A 84 -11.22 13.19 34.09
N TYR A 85 -11.49 14.08 35.03
CA TYR A 85 -10.56 14.42 36.09
C TYR A 85 -11.27 14.53 37.43
N GLN A 86 -10.52 14.30 38.48
CA GLN A 86 -10.91 14.42 39.88
C GLN A 86 -9.99 15.43 40.54
N ARG A 87 -10.52 16.29 41.42
CA ARG A 87 -9.74 17.22 42.25
C ARG A 87 -9.85 16.82 43.70
N GLY A 88 -8.73 16.49 44.35
CA GLY A 88 -8.79 15.93 45.71
C GLY A 88 -9.66 14.67 45.76
N ASP A 89 -10.61 14.66 46.69
CA ASP A 89 -11.56 13.56 46.90
C ASP A 89 -12.94 13.83 46.25
N GLU A 90 -13.05 14.76 45.28
CA GLU A 90 -14.29 15.03 44.55
C GLU A 90 -14.72 13.86 43.64
N ASP A 91 -15.91 13.91 43.05
CA ASP A 91 -16.29 12.93 42.02
C ASP A 91 -15.57 13.23 40.68
N PHE A 92 -15.36 12.22 39.84
CA PHE A 92 -14.84 12.43 38.49
C PHE A 92 -15.77 13.35 37.68
N THR A 93 -15.18 14.36 37.06
CA THR A 93 -15.86 15.31 36.19
C THR A 93 -15.37 15.12 34.76
N PRO A 94 -16.24 14.81 33.78
CA PRO A 94 -15.85 14.71 32.39
C PRO A 94 -15.46 16.09 31.84
N LEU A 95 -14.41 16.14 31.02
CA LEU A 95 -13.95 17.36 30.35
C LEU A 95 -15.06 17.96 29.48
N VAL A 96 -15.77 17.10 28.76
CA VAL A 96 -16.92 17.49 27.95
C VAL A 96 -18.18 16.96 28.60
N ALA A 97 -19.05 17.87 29.04
CA ALA A 97 -20.29 17.54 29.73
C ALA A 97 -21.16 16.59 28.89
N GLY A 98 -21.65 15.53 29.52
CA GLY A 98 -22.49 14.50 28.88
C GLY A 98 -21.72 13.37 28.20
N SER A 99 -20.38 13.38 28.23
CA SER A 99 -19.57 12.21 27.88
C SER A 99 -19.38 11.30 29.11
N GLU A 100 -19.31 9.99 28.89
CA GLU A 100 -19.21 8.97 29.93
C GLU A 100 -18.12 7.94 29.59
N ARG A 101 -17.29 7.58 30.59
CA ARG A 101 -16.16 6.66 30.42
C ARG A 101 -16.59 5.32 29.81
N ASP A 102 -17.65 4.74 30.33
CA ASP A 102 -18.14 3.40 29.95
C ASP A 102 -19.05 3.39 28.71
N ASN A 103 -19.23 4.55 28.05
CA ASN A 103 -20.10 4.69 26.88
C ASN A 103 -19.36 5.34 25.71
N LEU A 104 -18.69 4.52 24.91
CA LEU A 104 -17.89 4.95 23.74
C LEU A 104 -18.67 5.79 22.72
N ALA A 105 -20.00 5.61 22.64
CA ALA A 105 -20.84 6.41 21.74
C ALA A 105 -20.94 7.89 22.15
N THR A 106 -20.56 8.22 23.39
CA THR A 106 -20.54 9.60 23.92
C THR A 106 -19.16 10.23 23.87
N TRP A 107 -18.13 9.46 23.48
CA TRP A 107 -16.77 9.99 23.32
C TRP A 107 -16.71 10.95 22.14
N ILE A 108 -15.83 11.95 22.27
CA ILE A 108 -15.82 13.09 21.35
C ILE A 108 -15.01 12.73 20.13
N THR A 109 -15.62 12.76 18.95
CA THR A 109 -14.91 12.50 17.70
C THR A 109 -13.79 13.53 17.51
N TRP A 110 -12.58 13.05 17.29
CA TRP A 110 -11.46 13.90 16.93
C TRP A 110 -11.66 14.43 15.51
N ILE A 111 -11.67 15.75 15.38
CA ILE A 111 -11.80 16.46 14.11
C ILE A 111 -10.69 17.51 14.03
N PRO A 112 -9.80 17.46 13.02
CA PRO A 112 -8.79 18.49 12.82
C PRO A 112 -9.38 19.73 12.14
N SER A 113 -8.71 20.86 12.30
CA SER A 113 -8.97 22.05 11.50
C SER A 113 -8.64 21.78 10.03
N ALA A 114 -9.37 22.39 9.11
CA ALA A 114 -9.23 22.12 7.68
C ALA A 114 -7.78 22.22 7.19
N ASN A 115 -7.01 23.23 7.61
CA ASN A 115 -5.66 23.47 7.09
C ASN A 115 -4.52 22.97 7.99
N ASN A 116 -4.83 22.31 9.11
CA ASN A 116 -3.82 21.85 10.05
C ASN A 116 -4.32 20.62 10.84
N ILE A 117 -3.77 19.45 10.51
CA ILE A 117 -4.08 18.18 11.19
C ILE A 117 -3.72 18.19 12.67
N ASN A 118 -2.68 18.94 13.08
CA ASN A 118 -2.20 19.00 14.46
C ASN A 118 -3.02 19.94 15.34
N GLN A 119 -4.03 20.60 14.80
CA GLN A 119 -4.91 21.50 15.54
C GLN A 119 -6.35 20.98 15.42
N ARG A 120 -6.99 20.64 16.54
CA ARG A 120 -8.41 20.26 16.52
C ARG A 120 -9.28 21.44 16.11
N ALA A 121 -10.31 21.18 15.33
CA ALA A 121 -11.29 22.18 14.93
C ALA A 121 -12.10 22.66 16.14
N ASP A 122 -12.49 23.94 16.12
CA ASP A 122 -13.39 24.54 17.11
C ASP A 122 -14.87 24.14 16.91
N THR A 123 -15.10 22.96 16.32
CA THR A 123 -16.40 22.37 16.06
C THR A 123 -16.53 21.05 16.81
N GLY A 124 -17.75 20.70 17.24
CA GLY A 124 -18.05 19.37 17.79
C GLY A 124 -17.36 19.01 19.11
N ASN A 125 -17.02 19.99 19.96
CA ASN A 125 -16.30 19.82 21.24
C ASN A 125 -14.88 19.24 21.16
N SER A 126 -14.38 18.89 19.96
CA SER A 126 -13.02 18.36 19.74
C SER A 126 -11.95 19.30 20.28
N SER A 127 -12.08 20.62 20.09
CA SER A 127 -11.09 21.59 20.59
C SER A 127 -10.94 21.67 22.11
N ALA A 128 -11.86 21.10 22.89
CA ALA A 128 -11.73 21.03 24.36
C ALA A 128 -10.45 20.30 24.79
N PHE A 129 -9.96 19.36 23.98
CA PHE A 129 -8.78 18.55 24.24
C PHE A 129 -7.46 19.25 23.90
N ASN A 130 -7.48 20.35 23.10
CA ASN A 130 -6.27 21.07 22.69
C ASN A 130 -5.41 21.56 23.86
N ARG A 131 -6.04 21.81 25.02
CA ARG A 131 -5.31 22.21 26.23
C ARG A 131 -4.56 21.04 26.86
N TYR A 132 -5.08 19.83 26.78
CA TYR A 132 -4.67 18.71 27.64
C TYR A 132 -3.94 17.60 26.93
N ALA A 133 -4.16 17.41 25.62
CA ALA A 133 -3.60 16.29 24.88
C ALA A 133 -3.07 16.72 23.51
N GLN A 134 -1.85 16.28 23.21
CA GLN A 134 -1.19 16.43 21.91
C GLN A 134 -1.11 15.07 21.21
N LEU A 135 -1.59 15.03 19.96
CA LEU A 135 -1.53 13.84 19.12
C LEU A 135 -0.41 14.00 18.10
N THR A 136 0.41 12.96 17.94
CA THR A 136 1.49 12.92 16.95
C THR A 136 1.08 12.01 15.81
N PHE A 137 0.85 12.58 14.63
CA PHE A 137 0.37 11.86 13.45
C PHE A 137 1.51 11.39 12.55
N GLY A 138 1.48 10.09 12.23
CA GLY A 138 2.50 9.44 11.43
C GLY A 138 3.82 9.27 12.18
N TRP A 139 4.65 8.37 11.67
CA TRP A 139 5.85 7.89 12.36
C TRP A 139 7.18 8.46 11.78
N SER A 140 7.14 9.22 10.69
CA SER A 140 8.35 9.61 9.93
C SER A 140 9.42 10.33 10.77
N ARG A 141 10.50 9.60 11.12
CA ARG A 141 11.73 10.11 11.72
C ARG A 141 12.88 10.06 10.71
N GLU A 142 13.70 11.11 10.67
CA GLU A 142 14.81 11.20 9.74
C GLU A 142 15.87 10.12 10.04
N GLY A 143 16.11 9.21 9.09
CA GLY A 143 17.12 8.15 9.23
C GLY A 143 16.62 6.80 9.76
N ASP A 144 15.33 6.66 10.09
CA ASP A 144 14.75 5.40 10.57
C ASP A 144 14.05 4.59 9.47
N THR A 145 13.99 3.26 9.63
CA THR A 145 13.18 2.36 8.79
C THR A 145 11.79 2.16 9.36
N ALA A 146 10.81 1.98 8.49
CA ALA A 146 9.42 1.73 8.87
C ALA A 146 9.31 0.74 10.05
N PRO A 147 8.37 0.95 10.99
CA PRO A 147 8.23 0.12 12.17
C PRO A 147 8.01 -1.34 11.81
N TRP A 148 8.42 -2.20 12.73
CA TRP A 148 8.07 -3.61 12.68
C TRP A 148 6.84 -3.85 13.55
N TYR A 149 6.02 -4.79 13.12
CA TYR A 149 4.84 -5.25 13.85
C TYR A 149 4.75 -6.76 13.77
N MET A 150 4.11 -7.38 14.76
CA MET A 150 3.71 -8.77 14.65
C MET A 150 2.39 -8.86 13.86
N PRO A 151 2.31 -9.61 12.75
CA PRO A 151 1.08 -9.84 12.00
C PRO A 151 -0.03 -10.45 12.87
N THR A 152 -1.26 -10.02 12.67
CA THR A 152 -2.39 -10.50 13.47
C THR A 152 -2.56 -12.01 13.35
N PHE A 153 -2.91 -12.66 14.46
CA PHE A 153 -3.33 -14.06 14.44
C PHE A 153 -4.83 -14.19 14.08
N ASN A 154 -5.60 -13.10 14.18
CA ASN A 154 -7.06 -13.14 14.04
C ASN A 154 -7.53 -12.79 12.63
N HIS A 155 -7.59 -13.80 11.76
CA HIS A 155 -8.11 -13.69 10.40
C HIS A 155 -9.65 -13.84 10.29
N ALA A 156 -10.38 -13.81 11.40
CA ALA A 156 -11.84 -13.85 11.36
C ALA A 156 -12.42 -12.47 10.98
N ASN A 157 -12.95 -12.36 9.76
CA ASN A 157 -13.46 -11.11 9.18
C ASN A 157 -14.74 -10.55 9.85
N LEU A 158 -15.47 -11.37 10.62
CA LEU A 158 -16.62 -10.94 11.42
C LEU A 158 -16.26 -10.68 12.89
N ASP A 159 -15.04 -10.98 13.30
CA ASP A 159 -14.57 -10.61 14.63
C ASP A 159 -14.22 -9.13 14.62
N LEU A 160 -14.82 -8.35 15.51
CA LEU A 160 -14.62 -6.90 15.60
C LEU A 160 -13.41 -6.52 16.45
N ARG A 161 -12.77 -7.50 17.10
CA ARG A 161 -11.61 -7.25 17.96
C ARG A 161 -10.45 -6.62 17.21
N THR A 162 -9.79 -5.64 17.78
CA THR A 162 -8.53 -5.11 17.22
C THR A 162 -7.36 -6.05 17.55
N ALA A 163 -6.18 -5.80 16.97
CA ALA A 163 -4.92 -6.34 17.44
C ALA A 163 -4.33 -5.41 18.51
N ALA A 164 -4.87 -5.48 19.72
CA ALA A 164 -4.54 -4.60 20.84
C ALA A 164 -3.39 -5.18 21.68
N ALA A 165 -2.31 -4.41 21.88
CA ALA A 165 -1.13 -4.81 22.65
C ALA A 165 -0.77 -3.83 23.77
N GLY A 166 0.01 -4.30 24.75
CA GLY A 166 0.47 -3.48 25.89
C GLY A 166 -0.65 -3.15 26.86
N HIS A 167 -0.88 -1.85 27.06
CA HIS A 167 -1.96 -1.31 27.88
C HIS A 167 -3.24 -1.04 27.07
N ALA A 168 -3.25 -1.34 25.75
CA ALA A 168 -4.42 -1.16 24.90
C ALA A 168 -5.56 -2.08 25.36
N ARG A 169 -6.79 -1.54 25.33
CA ARG A 169 -7.99 -2.27 25.76
C ARG A 169 -8.93 -2.43 24.58
N ASP A 170 -9.05 -3.65 24.08
CA ASP A 170 -10.01 -3.95 23.04
C ASP A 170 -11.42 -4.09 23.63
N TYR A 171 -12.37 -3.39 23.03
CA TYR A 171 -13.74 -3.38 23.54
C TYR A 171 -14.47 -4.68 23.16
N ILE A 172 -14.49 -5.65 24.07
CA ILE A 172 -15.37 -6.82 23.96
C ILE A 172 -16.77 -6.40 24.45
N ALA A 173 -17.75 -6.42 23.55
CA ALA A 173 -19.14 -6.10 23.87
C ALA A 173 -19.64 -6.91 25.09
N GLY A 174 -20.14 -6.19 26.12
CA GLY A 174 -20.97 -6.77 27.18
C GLY A 174 -20.43 -6.76 28.61
N ALA A 175 -19.17 -6.36 28.87
CA ALA A 175 -18.65 -6.28 30.25
C ALA A 175 -17.52 -5.27 30.51
N GLY A 176 -17.03 -4.55 29.50
CA GLY A 176 -15.74 -3.85 29.63
C GLY A 176 -14.58 -4.84 29.79
N ALA A 177 -13.33 -4.35 29.72
CA ALA A 177 -12.14 -5.15 29.95
C ALA A 177 -12.17 -5.73 31.39
N THR A 178 -12.49 -7.02 31.52
CA THR A 178 -12.79 -7.67 32.82
C THR A 178 -12.02 -8.98 33.05
N ASP A 179 -11.03 -9.25 32.22
CA ASP A 179 -10.12 -10.36 32.43
C ASP A 179 -8.88 -9.78 33.16
N GLY A 180 -8.76 -10.09 34.45
CA GLY A 180 -7.64 -9.69 35.33
C GLY A 180 -6.30 -10.35 34.99
N THR A 181 -6.16 -10.91 33.79
CA THR A 181 -4.97 -11.59 33.26
C THR A 181 -4.37 -10.82 32.08
N THR A 182 -5.20 -10.18 31.25
CA THR A 182 -4.78 -9.47 30.01
C THR A 182 -5.17 -7.99 29.97
N ASP A 183 -6.00 -7.49 30.89
CA ASP A 183 -6.55 -6.12 30.89
C ASP A 183 -7.22 -5.71 29.55
N GLY A 184 -7.64 -6.68 28.73
CA GLY A 184 -8.31 -6.44 27.45
C GLY A 184 -7.40 -6.47 26.22
N THR A 185 -6.13 -6.89 26.33
CA THR A 185 -5.29 -7.11 25.15
C THR A 185 -5.71 -8.34 24.35
N THR A 186 -5.47 -8.29 23.05
CA THR A 186 -5.83 -9.35 22.09
C THR A 186 -4.65 -9.73 21.19
N HIS A 187 -3.47 -9.16 21.46
CA HIS A 187 -2.29 -9.28 20.62
C HIS A 187 -1.00 -9.18 21.46
N PRO A 188 0.10 -9.86 21.08
CA PRO A 188 1.36 -9.77 21.81
C PRO A 188 2.04 -8.41 21.65
N GLY A 189 2.87 -8.10 22.65
CA GLY A 189 3.65 -6.86 22.75
C GLY A 189 3.33 -6.11 24.04
N ASP A 190 4.27 -5.30 24.52
CA ASP A 190 4.08 -4.43 25.70
C ASP A 190 3.58 -3.02 25.32
N GLY A 191 3.38 -2.78 24.03
CA GLY A 191 2.87 -1.54 23.48
C GLY A 191 3.87 -0.38 23.45
N THR A 192 5.14 -0.59 23.81
CA THR A 192 6.16 0.45 23.67
C THR A 192 6.55 0.66 22.21
N ASP A 193 6.99 1.87 21.89
CA ASP A 193 7.55 2.20 20.57
C ASP A 193 8.66 1.20 20.19
N ALA A 194 8.69 0.81 18.92
CA ALA A 194 9.68 -0.09 18.34
C ALA A 194 9.90 -1.42 19.10
N TYR A 195 8.87 -1.95 19.77
CA TYR A 195 8.95 -3.23 20.51
C TYR A 195 9.40 -4.40 19.62
N TRP A 196 8.90 -4.47 18.38
CA TRP A 196 9.27 -5.52 17.42
C TRP A 196 10.45 -5.10 16.54
N SER A 197 11.21 -6.09 16.09
CA SER A 197 12.39 -5.93 15.24
C SER A 197 12.46 -6.98 14.14
N SER A 198 13.36 -6.77 13.17
CA SER A 198 13.58 -7.72 12.08
C SER A 198 14.04 -9.07 12.62
N GLY A 199 13.34 -10.14 12.22
CA GLY A 199 13.69 -11.50 12.64
C GLY A 199 12.97 -11.97 13.89
N ASP A 200 12.26 -11.08 14.60
CA ASP A 200 11.45 -11.49 15.75
C ASP A 200 10.32 -12.42 15.32
N THR A 201 9.99 -13.37 16.19
CA THR A 201 8.90 -14.32 15.98
C THR A 201 8.08 -14.45 17.25
N PHE A 202 6.78 -14.66 17.11
CA PHE A 202 5.90 -14.99 18.23
C PHE A 202 5.15 -16.29 17.94
N ASP A 203 5.20 -17.23 18.89
CA ASP A 203 4.49 -18.50 18.79
C ASP A 203 3.14 -18.45 19.51
N ASN A 204 2.05 -18.43 18.75
CA ASN A 204 0.69 -18.52 19.27
C ASN A 204 0.16 -19.97 19.29
N SER A 205 1.01 -21.00 19.22
CA SER A 205 0.60 -22.41 19.22
C SER A 205 -0.22 -22.82 20.46
N ALA A 206 0.03 -22.18 21.60
CA ALA A 206 -0.72 -22.37 22.83
C ALA A 206 -2.11 -21.69 22.83
N GLY A 207 -2.45 -20.92 21.78
CA GLY A 207 -3.71 -20.20 21.66
C GLY A 207 -3.88 -19.09 22.71
N ILE A 208 -2.78 -18.41 23.03
CA ILE A 208 -2.75 -17.32 24.03
C ILE A 208 -3.55 -16.13 23.53
N TRP A 209 -3.45 -15.85 22.23
CA TRP A 209 -4.17 -14.77 21.56
C TRP A 209 -5.26 -15.33 20.63
N PRO A 210 -6.38 -14.61 20.46
CA PRO A 210 -7.45 -15.02 19.56
C PRO A 210 -6.95 -15.24 18.12
N GLY A 211 -7.47 -16.28 17.46
CA GLY A 211 -7.20 -16.57 16.06
C GLY A 211 -6.40 -17.85 15.83
N GLU A 212 -5.52 -17.82 14.84
CA GLU A 212 -4.74 -18.96 14.38
C GLU A 212 -3.65 -19.37 15.38
N THR A 213 -3.46 -20.69 15.54
CA THR A 213 -2.45 -21.30 16.41
C THR A 213 -1.17 -21.57 15.63
N VAL A 214 -0.47 -20.48 15.29
CA VAL A 214 0.69 -20.48 14.40
C VAL A 214 1.81 -19.62 14.96
N THR A 215 3.03 -19.82 14.46
CA THR A 215 4.14 -18.89 14.68
C THR A 215 4.20 -17.88 13.55
N HIS A 216 4.13 -16.60 13.89
CA HIS A 216 4.36 -15.51 12.94
C HIS A 216 5.75 -14.91 13.13
N GLN A 217 6.30 -14.37 12.05
CA GLN A 217 7.49 -13.54 12.06
C GLN A 217 7.05 -12.08 11.95
N ALA A 218 7.72 -11.18 12.68
CA ALA A 218 7.49 -9.75 12.57
C ALA A 218 7.64 -9.29 11.12
N ALA A 219 6.69 -8.48 10.67
CA ALA A 219 6.65 -7.84 9.38
C ALA A 219 6.88 -6.34 9.53
N GLN A 220 7.18 -5.67 8.42
CA GLN A 220 7.44 -4.23 8.42
C GLN A 220 6.24 -3.49 7.84
N ASN A 221 5.81 -2.42 8.49
CA ASN A 221 4.81 -1.49 7.96
C ASN A 221 5.27 -0.90 6.61
N LEU A 222 4.32 -0.44 5.81
CA LEU A 222 4.63 0.38 4.64
C LEU A 222 5.31 1.67 5.09
N ARG A 223 6.32 2.09 4.32
CA ARG A 223 7.03 3.33 4.60
C ARG A 223 6.10 4.50 4.31
N GLN A 224 5.97 5.39 5.28
CA GLN A 224 5.26 6.64 5.13
C GLN A 224 5.90 7.48 4.01
N GLN A 225 5.14 7.75 2.94
CA GLN A 225 5.59 8.59 1.83
C GLN A 225 5.39 10.08 2.12
N ARG A 226 4.36 10.41 2.91
CA ARG A 226 4.03 11.77 3.34
C ARG A 226 3.49 11.74 4.77
N ALA A 227 3.69 12.83 5.51
CA ALA A 227 2.97 13.03 6.76
C ALA A 227 1.45 12.94 6.54
N PRO A 228 0.69 12.33 7.47
CA PRO A 228 -0.76 12.44 7.45
C PRO A 228 -1.20 13.90 7.33
N MET A 229 -2.24 14.15 6.55
CA MET A 229 -2.72 15.49 6.27
C MET A 229 -4.23 15.51 6.14
N THR A 230 -4.83 16.70 6.15
CA THR A 230 -6.27 16.82 5.91
C THR A 230 -6.60 16.70 4.42
N ILE A 231 -7.86 16.41 4.09
CA ILE A 231 -8.35 16.39 2.69
C ILE A 231 -8.24 17.79 2.04
N GLU A 232 -8.21 18.86 2.84
CA GLU A 232 -7.92 20.21 2.35
C GLU A 232 -6.47 20.36 1.91
N GLN A 233 -5.52 19.97 2.77
CA GLN A 233 -4.09 20.00 2.44
C GLN A 233 -3.79 19.08 1.24
N TRP A 234 -4.38 17.88 1.22
CA TRP A 234 -4.30 16.93 0.12
C TRP A 234 -4.78 17.52 -1.21
N SER A 235 -5.85 18.30 -1.22
CA SER A 235 -6.38 18.90 -2.46
C SER A 235 -5.46 19.97 -3.07
N ASN A 236 -4.50 20.48 -2.31
CA ASN A 236 -3.48 21.41 -2.80
C ASN A 236 -2.25 20.70 -3.40
N LEU A 237 -2.18 19.37 -3.30
CA LEU A 237 -1.12 18.58 -3.94
C LEU A 237 -1.33 18.49 -5.44
N LEU A 238 -0.25 18.25 -6.18
CA LEU A 238 -0.35 17.93 -7.61
C LEU A 238 -0.99 16.53 -7.78
N PRO A 239 -1.72 16.23 -8.86
CA PRO A 239 -2.45 14.96 -9.01
C PRO A 239 -1.62 13.69 -8.78
N TYR A 240 -0.36 13.67 -9.24
CA TYR A 240 0.55 12.53 -9.04
C TYR A 240 1.05 12.36 -7.61
N GLN A 241 0.80 13.33 -6.72
CA GLN A 241 1.18 13.31 -5.31
C GLN A 241 0.02 12.92 -4.39
N GLN A 242 -1.20 12.86 -4.93
CA GLN A 242 -2.42 12.71 -4.16
C GLN A 242 -2.75 11.25 -3.81
N ILE A 243 -2.13 10.27 -4.47
CA ILE A 243 -2.26 8.84 -4.16
C ILE A 243 -0.90 8.30 -3.69
N GLY A 244 -0.89 7.49 -2.63
CA GLY A 244 0.33 6.90 -2.10
C GLY A 244 0.21 6.38 -0.66
N ASP A 245 1.34 5.99 -0.08
CA ASP A 245 1.40 5.37 1.25
C ASP A 245 1.40 6.44 2.36
N PHE A 246 0.24 7.07 2.57
CA PHE A 246 -0.01 8.05 3.62
C PHE A 246 -1.51 8.15 3.93
N TRP A 247 -1.84 8.81 5.05
CA TRP A 247 -3.22 9.01 5.50
C TRP A 247 -3.76 10.39 5.12
N VAL A 248 -5.02 10.47 4.70
CA VAL A 248 -5.74 11.71 4.41
C VAL A 248 -6.99 11.79 5.28
N VAL A 249 -7.13 12.84 6.07
CA VAL A 249 -8.21 13.03 7.03
C VAL A 249 -9.29 13.96 6.48
N ASP A 250 -10.51 13.47 6.39
CA ASP A 250 -11.69 14.31 6.17
C ASP A 250 -11.98 15.13 7.43
N HIS A 251 -11.68 16.44 7.35
CA HIS A 251 -11.89 17.40 8.44
C HIS A 251 -13.38 17.71 8.71
N THR A 252 -14.31 17.17 7.92
CA THR A 252 -15.76 17.27 8.18
C THR A 252 -16.26 16.16 9.10
N THR A 253 -15.71 14.94 8.96
CA THR A 253 -16.22 13.74 9.64
C THR A 253 -15.25 13.13 10.66
N GLY A 254 -13.97 13.50 10.60
CA GLY A 254 -12.90 12.89 11.41
C GLY A 254 -12.41 11.53 10.89
N TRP A 255 -12.94 11.04 9.76
CA TRP A 255 -12.43 9.82 9.13
C TRP A 255 -11.09 10.08 8.43
N ALA A 256 -10.09 9.28 8.77
CA ALA A 256 -8.80 9.17 8.09
C ALA A 256 -8.80 8.00 7.12
N TYR A 257 -8.44 8.25 5.86
CA TYR A 257 -8.43 7.28 4.78
C TYR A 257 -7.00 6.97 4.36
N TRP A 258 -6.70 5.69 4.11
CA TRP A 258 -5.44 5.30 3.49
C TRP A 258 -5.47 5.70 2.01
N ALA A 259 -4.47 6.48 1.56
CA ALA A 259 -4.47 7.12 0.24
C ALA A 259 -4.02 6.21 -0.91
N SER A 260 -4.02 4.89 -0.71
CA SER A 260 -3.78 3.88 -1.76
C SER A 260 -4.60 2.62 -1.44
N LEU A 261 -4.55 1.61 -2.32
CA LEU A 261 -5.05 0.29 -1.97
C LEU A 261 -4.06 -0.41 -1.06
N LEU A 262 -4.53 -0.96 0.07
CA LEU A 262 -3.67 -1.73 0.96
C LEU A 262 -3.59 -3.17 0.45
N GLU A 263 -2.44 -3.54 -0.11
CA GLU A 263 -2.20 -4.86 -0.70
C GLU A 263 -2.18 -6.01 0.33
N PRO A 264 -2.49 -7.26 -0.09
CA PRO A 264 -2.38 -8.46 0.74
C PRO A 264 -1.03 -8.60 1.47
N GLY A 265 -1.08 -8.91 2.76
CA GLY A 265 0.08 -9.09 3.62
C GLY A 265 0.86 -7.80 3.89
N LYS A 266 0.24 -6.63 3.71
CA LYS A 266 0.81 -5.32 4.04
C LYS A 266 0.07 -4.68 5.20
N ALA A 267 0.81 -3.86 5.95
CA ALA A 267 0.24 -2.92 6.89
C ALA A 267 0.55 -1.50 6.46
N SER A 268 -0.40 -0.58 6.63
CA SER A 268 -0.22 0.84 6.40
C SER A 268 0.91 1.41 7.27
N SER A 269 1.36 2.63 6.98
CA SER A 269 2.10 3.41 7.97
C SER A 269 1.19 3.77 9.15
N TYR A 270 1.77 4.31 10.22
CA TYR A 270 1.01 4.78 11.37
C TYR A 270 0.13 5.97 10.97
N LEU A 271 -1.11 5.96 11.43
CA LEU A 271 -1.96 7.15 11.51
C LEU A 271 -1.54 7.97 12.73
N LEU A 272 -1.44 7.33 13.89
CA LEU A 272 -1.04 7.91 15.18
C LEU A 272 0.22 7.20 15.67
N ASP A 273 1.17 7.97 16.21
CA ASP A 273 2.46 7.51 16.78
C ASP A 273 2.50 7.76 18.30
N ALA A 274 1.88 8.84 18.78
CA ALA A 274 1.84 9.15 20.20
C ALA A 274 0.60 9.97 20.58
N ALA A 275 0.25 9.87 21.86
CA ALA A 275 -0.83 10.64 22.48
C ALA A 275 -0.38 11.12 23.86
N GLU A 276 0.25 12.30 23.88
CA GLU A 276 0.95 12.85 25.04
C GLU A 276 0.04 13.82 25.80
N LEU A 277 0.01 13.73 27.14
CA LEU A 277 -0.66 14.74 27.95
C LEU A 277 0.24 15.95 28.19
N THR A 278 -0.37 17.12 28.18
CA THR A 278 0.34 18.37 28.47
C THR A 278 0.41 18.61 29.98
N GLU A 279 1.37 19.42 30.42
CA GLU A 279 1.49 19.86 31.82
C GLU A 279 0.20 20.53 32.35
N ALA A 280 -0.66 21.05 31.47
CA ALA A 280 -1.92 21.68 31.86
C ALA A 280 -2.91 20.72 32.55
N ILE A 281 -2.72 19.39 32.43
CA ILE A 281 -3.53 18.42 33.17
C ILE A 281 -3.23 18.49 34.67
N GLU A 282 -1.98 18.74 35.07
CA GLU A 282 -1.56 18.81 36.47
C GLU A 282 -2.21 20.00 37.18
N ASP A 283 -2.29 21.15 36.50
CA ASP A 283 -3.01 22.34 36.96
C ASP A 283 -4.51 22.09 37.18
N THR A 284 -5.12 21.26 36.33
CA THR A 284 -6.56 20.98 36.38
C THR A 284 -6.89 19.93 37.44
N VAL A 285 -6.02 18.94 37.64
CA VAL A 285 -6.27 17.81 38.54
C VAL A 285 -5.94 18.14 39.99
N PHE A 286 -4.87 18.92 40.25
CA PHE A 286 -4.41 19.38 41.58
C PHE A 286 -4.77 18.46 42.77
N ASN A 287 -3.84 17.57 43.17
CA ASN A 287 -4.05 16.55 44.21
C ASN A 287 -5.19 15.55 43.92
N GLY A 288 -5.43 15.20 42.66
CA GLY A 288 -6.43 14.19 42.28
C GLY A 288 -5.92 13.22 41.21
N SER A 289 -6.84 12.63 40.45
CA SER A 289 -6.53 11.67 39.37
C SER A 289 -7.20 12.09 38.06
N TYR A 290 -6.73 11.57 36.93
CA TYR A 290 -7.41 11.72 35.65
C TYR A 290 -7.48 10.40 34.91
N TYR A 291 -8.39 10.33 33.93
CA TYR A 291 -8.42 9.29 32.91
C TYR A 291 -8.48 9.97 31.56
N TYR A 292 -7.64 9.52 30.65
CA TYR A 292 -7.65 9.89 29.24
C TYR A 292 -7.66 8.62 28.39
N GLY A 293 -8.44 8.61 27.32
CA GLY A 293 -8.51 7.48 26.42
C GLY A 293 -8.80 7.92 24.99
N ILE A 294 -8.27 7.13 24.04
CA ILE A 294 -8.55 7.24 22.60
C ILE A 294 -9.20 5.94 22.16
N HIS A 295 -10.38 6.05 21.56
CA HIS A 295 -11.09 4.97 20.90
C HIS A 295 -10.81 5.00 19.40
N VAL A 296 -10.56 3.83 18.82
CA VAL A 296 -10.27 3.65 17.39
C VAL A 296 -11.42 2.91 16.74
N ASP A 297 -12.15 3.61 15.87
CA ASP A 297 -13.19 3.03 15.01
C ASP A 297 -12.62 2.81 13.60
N SER A 298 -13.04 1.76 12.90
CA SER A 298 -12.51 1.47 11.56
C SER A 298 -13.53 0.84 10.63
N GLN A 299 -13.30 1.04 9.34
CA GLN A 299 -14.02 0.34 8.29
C GLN A 299 -13.05 -0.09 7.21
N LEU A 300 -13.09 -1.38 6.91
CA LEU A 300 -12.17 -2.06 6.02
C LEU A 300 -13.01 -2.78 4.97
N ILE A 301 -12.94 -2.31 3.72
CA ILE A 301 -13.86 -2.74 2.67
C ILE A 301 -13.12 -3.11 1.40
N SER A 302 -13.75 -3.95 0.58
CA SER A 302 -13.32 -4.15 -0.80
C SER A 302 -13.43 -2.84 -1.58
N PRO A 303 -12.54 -2.57 -2.55
CA PRO A 303 -12.57 -1.35 -3.35
C PRO A 303 -13.90 -1.12 -4.07
N ASP A 304 -14.59 -2.18 -4.47
CA ASP A 304 -15.90 -2.10 -5.15
C ASP A 304 -17.05 -1.57 -4.26
N ASN A 305 -16.83 -1.47 -2.95
CA ASN A 305 -17.81 -0.95 -1.99
C ASN A 305 -17.46 0.46 -1.51
N SER A 306 -16.52 1.16 -2.16
CA SER A 306 -16.01 2.49 -1.72
C SER A 306 -17.11 3.52 -1.45
N GLU A 307 -18.26 3.36 -2.09
CA GLU A 307 -19.41 4.25 -1.99
C GLU A 307 -19.96 4.31 -0.55
N GLU A 308 -19.74 3.25 0.26
CA GLU A 308 -20.09 3.20 1.69
C GLU A 308 -19.32 4.23 2.53
N PHE A 309 -18.22 4.77 2.00
CA PHE A 309 -17.42 5.79 2.68
C PHE A 309 -17.94 7.22 2.48
N LEU A 310 -18.75 7.48 1.44
CA LEU A 310 -19.22 8.80 1.06
C LEU A 310 -20.14 9.53 2.07
N PRO A 311 -21.05 8.86 2.82
CA PRO A 311 -22.04 9.57 3.61
C PRO A 311 -21.46 10.57 4.61
N GLY A 312 -21.89 11.84 4.49
CA GLY A 312 -21.49 12.93 5.39
C GLY A 312 -20.10 13.51 5.14
N GLY A 313 -19.35 12.99 4.16
CA GLY A 313 -17.99 13.42 3.88
C GLY A 313 -17.86 14.74 3.13
N ASP A 314 -16.63 15.25 3.11
CA ASP A 314 -16.23 16.42 2.32
C ASP A 314 -16.49 16.24 0.81
N SER A 315 -16.77 17.33 0.08
CA SER A 315 -17.08 17.29 -1.36
C SER A 315 -15.97 16.70 -2.24
N ARG A 316 -14.74 16.68 -1.75
CA ARG A 316 -13.59 16.07 -2.44
C ARG A 316 -13.48 14.57 -2.27
N LEU A 317 -14.20 13.99 -1.32
CA LEU A 317 -14.06 12.59 -0.94
C LEU A 317 -14.39 11.64 -2.11
N GLU A 318 -15.38 11.96 -2.93
CA GLU A 318 -15.75 11.11 -4.07
C GLU A 318 -14.62 10.98 -5.11
N ALA A 319 -14.01 12.10 -5.48
CA ALA A 319 -12.86 12.11 -6.38
C ALA A 319 -11.67 11.37 -5.75
N PHE A 320 -11.41 11.60 -4.46
CA PHE A 320 -10.35 10.93 -3.73
C PHE A 320 -10.51 9.41 -3.68
N LEU A 321 -11.69 8.90 -3.31
CA LEU A 321 -11.97 7.46 -3.27
C LEU A 321 -11.88 6.83 -4.67
N THR A 322 -12.31 7.56 -5.70
CA THR A 322 -12.12 7.14 -7.10
C THR A 322 -10.64 7.07 -7.46
N GLY A 323 -9.86 8.05 -7.02
CA GLY A 323 -8.42 8.08 -7.24
C GLY A 323 -7.69 6.93 -6.55
N ILE A 324 -8.09 6.55 -5.33
CA ILE A 324 -7.56 5.37 -4.64
C ILE A 324 -7.82 4.10 -5.46
N LYS A 325 -9.07 3.89 -5.92
CA LYS A 325 -9.44 2.73 -6.76
C LYS A 325 -8.63 2.67 -8.06
N ASN A 326 -8.35 3.83 -8.65
CA ASN A 326 -7.63 3.94 -9.92
C ASN A 326 -6.10 4.03 -9.74
N ASN A 327 -5.63 4.12 -8.50
CA ASN A 327 -4.26 4.46 -8.15
C ASN A 327 -3.76 5.73 -8.87
N SER A 328 -4.62 6.73 -9.09
CA SER A 328 -4.34 7.97 -9.83
C SER A 328 -5.46 9.02 -9.69
N MET A 329 -5.10 10.31 -9.57
CA MET A 329 -6.03 11.46 -9.47
C MET A 329 -6.19 12.26 -10.77
N ASN A 330 -5.91 11.68 -11.94
CA ASN A 330 -6.16 12.40 -13.19
C ASN A 330 -7.69 12.54 -13.43
N ASP A 331 -8.21 13.70 -13.04
CA ASP A 331 -9.62 14.13 -13.16
C ASP A 331 -10.07 14.36 -14.61
N GLU A 332 -9.14 14.44 -15.57
CA GLU A 332 -9.46 14.52 -17.00
C GLU A 332 -9.57 13.13 -17.62
N GLY A 333 -10.58 12.37 -17.21
CA GLY A 333 -11.10 11.24 -17.97
C GLY A 333 -10.08 10.18 -18.37
N THR A 334 -9.25 9.68 -17.45
CA THR A 334 -8.48 8.47 -17.78
C THR A 334 -9.48 7.33 -18.01
N THR A 335 -9.68 6.97 -19.27
CA THR A 335 -10.35 5.73 -19.71
C THR A 335 -9.49 4.51 -19.43
N ASN A 336 -8.24 4.72 -18.98
CA ASN A 336 -7.30 3.68 -18.64
C ASN A 336 -7.93 2.69 -17.66
N PRO A 337 -8.00 1.40 -18.02
CA PRO A 337 -8.49 0.33 -17.17
C PRO A 337 -7.86 0.32 -15.77
N ARG A 338 -8.60 -0.25 -14.82
CA ARG A 338 -8.08 -0.59 -13.49
C ARG A 338 -6.93 -1.58 -13.62
N PHE A 339 -5.97 -1.56 -12.71
CA PHE A 339 -4.74 -2.34 -12.87
C PHE A 339 -4.97 -3.86 -12.81
N GLU A 340 -6.01 -4.32 -12.12
CA GLU A 340 -6.38 -5.73 -12.01
C GLU A 340 -7.13 -6.27 -13.24
N VAL A 341 -7.56 -5.37 -14.12
CA VAL A 341 -8.25 -5.72 -15.36
C VAL A 341 -7.20 -5.85 -16.44
N ASP A 342 -6.99 -7.09 -16.89
CA ASP A 342 -6.22 -7.34 -18.09
C ASP A 342 -6.98 -6.82 -19.31
N SER A 343 -6.46 -5.76 -19.92
CA SER A 343 -7.08 -5.06 -21.03
C SER A 343 -6.18 -5.05 -22.27
N PRO A 344 -6.77 -4.98 -23.48
CA PRO A 344 -6.00 -4.80 -24.70
C PRO A 344 -5.30 -3.42 -24.73
N PRO A 345 -4.20 -3.26 -25.49
CA PRO A 345 -3.47 -1.99 -25.59
C PRO A 345 -4.34 -0.80 -26.02
N SER A 346 -5.38 -1.04 -26.81
CA SER A 346 -6.33 -0.03 -27.29
C SER A 346 -7.14 0.67 -26.20
N ASP A 347 -7.28 0.04 -25.03
CA ASP A 347 -8.05 0.60 -23.92
C ASP A 347 -7.25 1.63 -23.11
N PHE A 348 -5.92 1.61 -23.27
CA PHE A 348 -5.03 2.53 -22.57
C PHE A 348 -4.87 3.84 -23.35
N ASN A 349 -4.72 4.94 -22.62
CA ASN A 349 -4.32 6.25 -23.07
C ASN A 349 -3.09 6.67 -22.26
N PHE A 350 -1.89 6.43 -22.81
CA PHE A 350 -0.64 6.64 -22.10
C PHE A 350 -0.30 8.12 -21.86
N ASP A 351 -0.83 9.04 -22.68
CA ASP A 351 -0.68 10.50 -22.48
C ASP A 351 -1.31 10.99 -21.18
N THR A 352 -2.28 10.23 -20.65
CA THR A 352 -2.96 10.54 -19.39
C THR A 352 -2.44 9.71 -18.22
N MET A 353 -1.38 8.90 -18.40
CA MET A 353 -0.79 8.12 -17.31
C MET A 353 0.21 8.93 -16.49
N LEU A 354 0.11 8.79 -15.17
CA LEU A 354 1.07 9.38 -14.23
C LEU A 354 2.18 8.38 -13.88
N PRO A 355 3.44 8.85 -13.75
CA PRO A 355 4.54 8.05 -13.21
C PRO A 355 4.15 7.29 -11.93
N GLY A 356 4.52 6.02 -11.85
CA GLY A 356 4.22 5.15 -10.71
C GLY A 356 2.91 4.37 -10.83
N ARG A 357 2.07 4.64 -11.84
CA ARG A 357 0.84 3.86 -12.08
C ARG A 357 1.16 2.42 -12.48
N VAL A 358 0.53 1.48 -11.79
CA VAL A 358 0.51 0.04 -12.18
C VAL A 358 -0.68 -0.21 -13.10
N PHE A 359 -0.52 -1.07 -14.10
CA PHE A 359 -1.59 -1.48 -15.01
C PHE A 359 -1.31 -2.84 -15.63
N THR A 360 -2.36 -3.59 -16.02
CA THR A 360 -2.21 -4.88 -16.72
C THR A 360 -2.66 -4.73 -18.17
N MET A 361 -1.73 -4.95 -19.10
CA MET A 361 -1.97 -4.83 -20.54
C MET A 361 -1.54 -6.11 -21.24
N ALA A 362 -2.49 -6.75 -21.93
CA ALA A 362 -2.28 -7.96 -22.71
C ALA A 362 -1.51 -9.08 -21.97
N GLY A 363 -1.98 -9.39 -20.76
CA GLY A 363 -1.47 -10.49 -19.92
C GLY A 363 -0.21 -10.18 -19.12
N GLU A 364 0.33 -8.95 -19.21
CA GLU A 364 1.51 -8.51 -18.46
C GLU A 364 1.19 -7.29 -17.59
N GLU A 365 1.71 -7.32 -16.37
CA GLU A 365 1.59 -6.21 -15.43
C GLU A 365 2.80 -5.27 -15.57
N TYR A 366 2.53 -3.98 -15.72
CA TYR A 366 3.51 -2.93 -15.95
C TYR A 366 3.41 -1.83 -14.91
N LEU A 367 4.53 -1.11 -14.76
CA LEU A 367 4.64 0.15 -14.06
C LEU A 367 4.98 1.23 -15.09
N TYR A 368 4.14 2.27 -15.17
CA TYR A 368 4.40 3.45 -16.00
C TYR A 368 5.50 4.30 -15.35
N LEU A 369 6.55 4.63 -16.10
CA LEU A 369 7.71 5.35 -15.57
C LEU A 369 7.69 6.83 -15.93
N GLU A 370 7.64 7.16 -17.21
CA GLU A 370 7.61 8.56 -17.67
C GLU A 370 7.17 8.67 -19.12
N GLN A 371 6.78 9.88 -19.51
CA GLN A 371 6.66 10.27 -20.92
C GLN A 371 8.02 10.79 -21.43
N GLN A 372 8.48 10.24 -22.56
CA GLN A 372 9.67 10.66 -23.29
C GLN A 372 9.29 11.29 -24.63
N GLY A 373 8.95 12.58 -24.63
CA GLY A 373 8.46 13.24 -25.83
C GLY A 373 7.06 12.73 -26.20
N ALA A 374 6.93 12.09 -27.36
CA ALA A 374 5.67 11.44 -27.78
C ALA A 374 5.63 9.94 -27.41
N ASP A 375 6.66 9.43 -26.76
CA ASP A 375 6.79 8.02 -26.40
C ASP A 375 6.67 7.83 -24.89
N HIS A 376 6.42 6.60 -24.45
CA HIS A 376 6.19 6.28 -23.05
C HIS A 376 7.12 5.18 -22.57
N LEU A 377 7.83 5.44 -21.48
CA LEU A 377 8.69 4.47 -20.82
C LEU A 377 7.88 3.69 -19.78
N LEU A 378 7.91 2.36 -19.89
CA LEU A 378 7.27 1.45 -18.96
C LEU A 378 8.19 0.28 -18.62
N ILE A 379 7.97 -0.31 -17.46
CA ILE A 379 8.75 -1.45 -16.97
C ILE A 379 7.82 -2.53 -16.44
N ARG A 380 8.17 -3.80 -16.64
CA ARG A 380 7.42 -4.90 -16.03
C ARG A 380 7.32 -4.71 -14.52
N HIS A 381 6.14 -4.93 -13.93
CA HIS A 381 5.93 -4.64 -12.51
C HIS A 381 6.74 -5.58 -11.61
N ASP A 382 6.71 -6.90 -11.85
CA ASP A 382 7.58 -7.90 -11.21
C ASP A 382 8.85 -8.18 -12.04
N SER A 383 9.88 -8.75 -11.41
CA SER A 383 11.04 -9.31 -12.12
C SER A 383 10.76 -10.71 -12.66
N ILE A 384 11.44 -11.07 -13.75
CA ILE A 384 11.57 -12.45 -14.23
C ILE A 384 12.61 -13.14 -13.36
N ARG A 385 12.10 -13.88 -12.37
CA ARG A 385 12.90 -14.53 -11.34
C ARG A 385 13.66 -15.73 -11.87
N ASN A 386 14.64 -16.18 -11.09
CA ASN A 386 15.39 -17.41 -11.38
C ASN A 386 16.16 -17.36 -12.71
N THR A 387 16.69 -16.19 -13.03
CA THR A 387 17.49 -15.92 -14.23
C THR A 387 18.94 -15.64 -13.87
N ASN A 388 19.82 -15.52 -14.86
CA ASN A 388 21.22 -15.13 -14.69
C ASN A 388 21.47 -13.76 -15.34
N PHE A 389 22.37 -12.96 -14.78
CA PHE A 389 22.81 -11.70 -15.38
C PHE A 389 23.39 -11.89 -16.78
N ASN A 390 24.19 -12.93 -17.01
CA ASN A 390 24.77 -13.24 -18.32
C ASN A 390 23.71 -13.67 -19.34
N ASP A 391 22.59 -14.24 -18.87
CA ASP A 391 21.45 -14.59 -19.71
C ASP A 391 20.48 -13.42 -19.90
N GLN A 392 20.73 -12.25 -19.29
CA GLN A 392 19.85 -11.09 -19.36
C GLN A 392 19.43 -10.73 -20.80
N PRO A 393 20.34 -10.70 -21.79
CA PRO A 393 19.94 -10.45 -23.19
C PRO A 393 18.97 -11.49 -23.73
N GLN A 394 19.19 -12.78 -23.42
CA GLN A 394 18.32 -13.86 -23.88
C GLN A 394 16.96 -13.84 -23.17
N VAL A 395 16.93 -13.54 -21.87
CA VAL A 395 15.68 -13.41 -21.09
C VAL A 395 14.84 -12.26 -21.62
N LEU A 396 15.45 -11.09 -21.86
CA LEU A 396 14.78 -9.93 -22.45
C LEU A 396 14.22 -10.26 -23.85
N SER A 397 15.02 -10.93 -24.68
CA SER A 397 14.61 -11.34 -26.02
C SER A 397 13.45 -12.35 -25.99
N ASN A 398 13.52 -13.36 -25.12
CA ASN A 398 12.47 -14.36 -24.95
C ASN A 398 11.17 -13.71 -24.47
N TRP A 399 11.24 -12.87 -23.44
CA TRP A 399 10.07 -12.16 -22.92
C TRP A 399 9.44 -11.26 -23.99
N PHE A 400 10.26 -10.43 -24.66
CA PHE A 400 9.80 -9.58 -25.76
C PHE A 400 9.13 -10.40 -26.88
N SER A 401 9.70 -11.55 -27.25
CA SER A 401 9.14 -12.41 -28.30
C SER A 401 7.79 -13.03 -27.92
N GLY A 402 7.55 -13.22 -26.62
CA GLY A 402 6.32 -13.78 -26.06
C GLY A 402 5.22 -12.75 -25.81
N LEU A 403 5.51 -11.45 -25.93
CA LEU A 403 4.50 -10.40 -25.81
C LEU A 403 3.45 -10.50 -26.92
N ASP A 404 2.25 -10.02 -26.59
CA ASP A 404 1.19 -9.84 -27.56
C ASP A 404 1.67 -9.03 -28.79
N ALA A 405 1.13 -9.38 -29.97
CA ALA A 405 1.54 -8.76 -31.21
C ALA A 405 1.25 -7.25 -31.26
N GLU A 406 0.15 -6.80 -30.65
CA GLU A 406 -0.20 -5.38 -30.58
C GLU A 406 0.78 -4.61 -29.69
N VAL A 407 1.15 -5.17 -28.53
CA VAL A 407 2.18 -4.58 -27.66
C VAL A 407 3.52 -4.46 -28.38
N ARG A 408 3.97 -5.53 -29.06
CA ARG A 408 5.22 -5.49 -29.83
C ARG A 408 5.21 -4.46 -30.96
N ALA A 409 4.06 -4.20 -31.57
CA ALA A 409 3.92 -3.22 -32.63
C ALA A 409 4.07 -1.77 -32.14
N MET A 410 3.77 -1.50 -30.88
CA MET A 410 3.92 -0.18 -30.25
C MET A 410 5.37 0.13 -29.86
N VAL A 411 6.20 -0.91 -29.66
CA VAL A 411 7.55 -0.76 -29.10
C VAL A 411 8.47 -0.02 -30.07
N GLN A 412 9.04 1.06 -29.56
CA GLN A 412 9.95 1.93 -30.28
C GLN A 412 11.38 1.36 -30.34
N PRO A 413 12.13 1.66 -31.41
CA PRO A 413 13.50 1.24 -31.53
C PRO A 413 14.38 1.92 -30.48
N VAL A 414 15.19 1.13 -29.80
CA VAL A 414 16.23 1.62 -28.87
C VAL A 414 17.59 1.09 -29.30
N SER A 415 18.62 1.88 -29.04
CA SER A 415 20.01 1.50 -29.31
C SER A 415 20.71 1.20 -27.99
N ILE A 416 20.93 -0.09 -27.72
CA ILE A 416 21.70 -0.54 -26.56
C ILE A 416 23.16 -0.71 -27.01
N PRO A 417 24.14 -0.10 -26.31
CA PRO A 417 25.54 -0.25 -26.66
C PRO A 417 25.97 -1.71 -26.70
N ALA A 418 26.70 -2.11 -27.74
CA ALA A 418 27.25 -3.47 -27.85
C ALA A 418 28.20 -3.81 -26.68
N VAL A 419 28.87 -2.79 -26.14
CA VAL A 419 29.62 -2.86 -24.89
C VAL A 419 29.00 -1.83 -23.95
N VAL A 420 28.26 -2.30 -22.95
CA VAL A 420 27.58 -1.44 -21.98
C VAL A 420 28.61 -0.76 -21.07
N PRO A 421 28.55 0.57 -20.89
CA PRO A 421 29.45 1.27 -19.97
C PRO A 421 29.30 0.76 -18.53
N GLY A 422 30.41 0.37 -17.92
CA GLY A 422 30.46 -0.05 -16.52
C GLY A 422 31.03 1.03 -15.61
N ILE A 423 30.65 0.97 -14.33
CA ILE A 423 31.30 1.75 -13.27
C ILE A 423 31.62 0.83 -12.11
N LEU A 424 32.86 0.88 -11.64
CA LEU A 424 33.29 0.05 -10.52
C LEU A 424 32.46 0.34 -9.28
N ALA A 425 32.00 -0.73 -8.66
CA ALA A 425 31.42 -0.77 -7.32
C ALA A 425 32.08 0.23 -6.33
N SER A 426 33.40 0.16 -6.20
CA SER A 426 34.20 0.95 -5.26
C SER A 426 34.26 2.44 -5.58
N ILE A 427 33.79 2.84 -6.77
CA ILE A 427 33.78 4.23 -7.23
C ILE A 427 32.35 4.77 -7.23
N GLY A 428 31.39 3.97 -7.71
CA GLY A 428 29.99 4.37 -7.85
C GLY A 428 29.14 4.18 -6.61
N SER A 429 29.58 3.38 -5.64
CA SER A 429 28.83 3.15 -4.41
C SER A 429 28.86 4.40 -3.52
N PRO A 430 27.71 4.86 -3.01
CA PRO A 430 27.67 6.05 -2.16
C PRO A 430 28.47 6.00 -0.87
N GLY A 431 28.88 4.81 -0.42
CA GLY A 431 29.69 4.63 0.80
C GLY A 431 28.99 5.06 2.11
N VAL A 432 27.88 5.78 2.01
CA VAL A 432 27.06 6.33 3.09
C VAL A 432 25.64 5.79 2.93
N TYR A 433 25.12 5.21 4.01
CA TYR A 433 23.76 4.70 4.09
C TYR A 433 22.76 5.87 3.93
N GLY A 434 21.77 5.71 3.03
CA GLY A 434 20.73 6.72 2.83
C GLY A 434 20.97 7.74 1.70
N VAL A 435 22.11 7.70 1.00
CA VAL A 435 22.39 8.54 -0.18
C VAL A 435 22.26 7.70 -1.45
N TRP A 436 21.46 8.17 -2.41
CA TRP A 436 21.04 7.41 -3.60
C TRP A 436 21.91 7.66 -4.84
N LEU A 437 22.26 8.91 -5.11
CA LEU A 437 23.10 9.26 -6.25
C LEU A 437 24.55 8.87 -5.94
N PRO A 438 25.29 8.24 -6.87
CA PRO A 438 26.73 8.13 -6.74
C PRO A 438 27.30 9.50 -6.33
N PRO A 439 28.14 9.61 -5.28
CA PRO A 439 28.67 10.86 -4.82
C PRO A 439 29.42 11.55 -5.95
N GLY A 440 28.98 12.77 -6.28
CA GLY A 440 29.48 13.47 -7.46
C GLY A 440 28.94 12.90 -8.78
N TRP A 441 27.80 12.22 -8.82
CA TRP A 441 27.15 11.77 -10.06
C TRP A 441 27.07 12.91 -11.08
N VAL A 442 26.73 14.12 -10.61
CA VAL A 442 26.61 15.31 -11.44
C VAL A 442 27.99 15.92 -11.79
N THR A 443 28.96 15.87 -10.89
CA THR A 443 30.18 16.69 -10.96
C THR A 443 31.46 15.90 -11.25
N ASN A 444 31.48 14.59 -11.05
CA ASN A 444 32.66 13.74 -11.17
C ASN A 444 32.72 13.12 -12.58
N PRO A 445 33.76 13.43 -13.37
CA PRO A 445 33.92 12.92 -14.73
C PRO A 445 33.96 11.40 -14.87
N VAL A 446 34.27 10.67 -13.79
CA VAL A 446 34.28 9.20 -13.80
C VAL A 446 32.92 8.60 -14.18
N PHE A 447 31.83 9.35 -13.96
CA PHE A 447 30.48 8.93 -14.32
C PHE A 447 30.08 9.33 -15.74
N ASP A 448 30.87 10.08 -16.50
CA ASP A 448 30.41 10.68 -17.76
C ASP A 448 29.90 9.62 -18.76
N VAL A 449 30.62 8.52 -18.90
CA VAL A 449 30.24 7.42 -19.81
C VAL A 449 29.00 6.65 -19.34
N VAL A 450 28.86 6.43 -18.03
CA VAL A 450 27.70 5.71 -17.47
C VAL A 450 26.48 6.63 -17.43
N ARG A 451 26.66 7.91 -17.14
CA ARG A 451 25.63 8.95 -17.13
C ARG A 451 25.06 9.19 -18.53
N ALA A 452 25.88 9.02 -19.57
CA ALA A 452 25.46 9.11 -20.95
C ALA A 452 24.66 7.87 -21.43
N ASP A 453 24.70 6.74 -20.71
CA ASP A 453 23.95 5.52 -21.05
C ASP A 453 22.46 5.63 -20.66
N ARG A 454 21.80 6.76 -20.99
CA ARG A 454 20.36 6.95 -20.80
C ARG A 454 19.61 6.36 -22.00
N THR A 455 18.64 5.49 -21.74
CA THR A 455 17.81 4.90 -22.79
C THR A 455 16.80 5.92 -23.30
N ALA A 456 16.75 6.05 -24.62
CA ALA A 456 15.77 6.84 -25.34
C ALA A 456 15.52 6.20 -26.71
N VAL A 457 14.43 6.62 -27.37
CA VAL A 457 14.15 6.21 -28.75
C VAL A 457 15.31 6.59 -29.67
N SER A 458 15.70 5.66 -30.53
CA SER A 458 16.80 5.80 -31.47
C SER A 458 16.39 5.25 -32.82
N SER A 459 16.38 6.10 -33.84
CA SER A 459 16.04 5.72 -35.22
C SER A 459 17.03 4.73 -35.85
N SER A 460 18.23 4.58 -35.28
CA SER A 460 19.22 3.57 -35.67
C SER A 460 19.16 2.30 -34.82
N GLY A 461 18.26 2.23 -33.84
CA GLY A 461 18.07 1.10 -32.95
C GLY A 461 17.13 0.04 -33.52
N THR A 462 16.75 -0.92 -32.67
CA THR A 462 15.78 -1.96 -32.99
C THR A 462 14.69 -2.02 -31.91
N PRO A 463 13.42 -2.25 -32.27
CA PRO A 463 12.36 -2.51 -31.29
C PRO A 463 12.73 -3.72 -30.44
N GLN A 464 12.92 -3.52 -29.15
CA GLN A 464 13.36 -4.56 -28.22
C GLN A 464 13.02 -4.18 -26.77
N ALA A 465 12.88 -5.20 -25.92
CA ALA A 465 12.95 -5.02 -24.48
C ALA A 465 14.39 -4.77 -24.03
N PHE A 466 14.57 -3.99 -22.98
CA PHE A 466 15.88 -3.69 -22.40
C PHE A 466 15.83 -3.71 -20.87
N ALA A 467 16.99 -3.81 -20.23
CA ALA A 467 17.13 -3.55 -18.80
C ALA A 467 17.57 -2.10 -18.59
N LEU A 468 17.01 -1.43 -17.57
CA LEU A 468 17.38 -0.05 -17.23
C LEU A 468 18.87 0.05 -16.87
N SER A 469 19.54 1.12 -17.31
CA SER A 469 20.89 1.44 -16.87
C SER A 469 20.90 2.12 -15.50
N MET A 470 22.10 2.32 -14.95
CA MET A 470 22.29 3.22 -13.82
C MET A 470 21.85 4.65 -14.16
N ALA A 471 22.07 5.15 -15.37
CA ALA A 471 21.59 6.49 -15.75
C ALA A 471 20.07 6.58 -15.81
N ASP A 472 19.38 5.54 -16.30
CA ASP A 472 17.91 5.51 -16.32
C ASP A 472 17.35 5.54 -14.90
N VAL A 473 17.87 4.66 -14.04
CA VAL A 473 17.45 4.64 -12.63
C VAL A 473 17.77 5.96 -11.95
N VAL A 474 18.97 6.52 -12.18
CA VAL A 474 19.35 7.83 -11.66
C VAL A 474 18.40 8.93 -12.15
N HIS A 475 17.97 8.90 -13.40
CA HIS A 475 17.03 9.89 -13.93
C HIS A 475 15.64 9.77 -13.29
N LEU A 476 15.13 8.54 -13.14
CA LEU A 476 13.77 8.26 -12.73
C LEU A 476 13.49 8.42 -11.22
N SER A 477 14.51 8.67 -10.41
CA SER A 477 14.32 8.68 -8.95
C SER A 477 14.35 10.06 -8.34
N THR A 478 13.47 10.91 -8.80
CA THR A 478 13.20 12.20 -8.17
C THR A 478 12.16 12.03 -7.07
N GLU A 479 12.06 12.98 -6.14
CA GLU A 479 11.01 13.00 -5.09
C GLU A 479 9.58 12.92 -5.66
N THR A 480 9.42 13.24 -6.94
CA THR A 480 8.16 13.30 -7.69
C THR A 480 8.09 12.29 -8.85
N GLY A 481 9.12 11.47 -9.03
CA GLY A 481 9.25 10.53 -10.14
C GLY A 481 8.65 9.16 -9.82
N PRO A 482 8.75 8.19 -10.74
CA PRO A 482 8.24 6.83 -10.51
C PRO A 482 9.04 6.04 -9.46
N PHE A 483 10.24 6.50 -9.08
CA PHE A 483 11.09 5.86 -8.07
C PHE A 483 11.44 6.79 -6.90
N PRO A 484 10.49 7.43 -6.21
CA PRO A 484 10.83 8.52 -5.29
C PRO A 484 11.51 8.04 -3.99
N ASN A 485 11.48 6.73 -3.71
CA ASN A 485 12.27 6.12 -2.65
C ASN A 485 12.72 4.69 -3.01
N THR A 486 13.44 4.04 -2.09
CA THR A 486 13.99 2.70 -2.29
C THR A 486 12.91 1.64 -2.51
N ALA A 487 11.81 1.71 -1.74
CA ALA A 487 10.76 0.69 -1.77
C ALA A 487 10.09 0.64 -3.15
N GLN A 488 9.83 1.80 -3.74
CA GLN A 488 9.17 1.91 -5.05
C GLN A 488 10.06 1.52 -6.24
N ARG A 489 11.37 1.34 -6.04
CA ARG A 489 12.27 0.79 -7.08
C ARG A 489 12.28 -0.72 -7.10
N VAL A 490 12.09 -1.34 -5.95
CA VAL A 490 12.03 -2.79 -5.86
C VAL A 490 10.85 -3.23 -6.72
N ALA A 491 11.04 -4.34 -7.44
CA ALA A 491 9.96 -4.85 -8.25
C ALA A 491 8.86 -5.43 -7.34
N ALA A 492 7.69 -5.67 -7.93
CA ALA A 492 6.55 -6.23 -7.23
C ALA A 492 6.93 -7.47 -6.40
N ARG A 493 6.13 -7.78 -5.37
CA ARG A 493 6.30 -8.99 -4.55
C ARG A 493 7.72 -9.09 -3.97
N ASN A 494 8.28 -7.92 -3.64
CA ASN A 494 9.59 -7.72 -3.03
C ASN A 494 10.75 -8.36 -3.82
N SER A 495 10.65 -8.39 -5.15
CA SER A 495 11.69 -9.03 -5.97
C SER A 495 12.81 -8.07 -6.33
N TRP A 496 14.03 -8.60 -6.31
CA TRP A 496 15.21 -7.85 -6.72
C TRP A 496 15.44 -7.95 -8.23
N TRP A 497 16.16 -6.99 -8.82
CA TRP A 497 16.43 -7.01 -10.25
C TRP A 497 17.73 -6.33 -10.68
N TRP A 498 18.35 -6.82 -11.75
CA TRP A 498 19.61 -6.28 -12.30
C TRP A 498 19.41 -5.07 -13.20
N LEU A 499 20.33 -4.10 -13.10
CA LEU A 499 20.55 -3.08 -14.13
C LEU A 499 21.33 -3.69 -15.30
N ARG A 500 21.34 -3.05 -16.47
CA ARG A 500 22.29 -3.43 -17.53
C ARG A 500 23.72 -2.99 -17.26
N THR A 501 23.91 -1.95 -16.44
CA THR A 501 25.23 -1.38 -16.11
C THR A 501 26.05 -2.40 -15.30
N PRO A 502 27.23 -2.82 -15.77
CA PRO A 502 28.09 -3.73 -15.00
C PRO A 502 28.85 -2.99 -13.89
N ALA A 503 29.11 -3.70 -12.79
CA ALA A 503 29.82 -3.19 -11.60
C ALA A 503 31.31 -3.57 -11.59
N ALA A 504 31.72 -4.49 -12.46
CA ALA A 504 33.09 -4.77 -12.87
C ALA A 504 33.04 -5.54 -14.21
N PRO A 505 34.08 -5.46 -15.06
CA PRO A 505 34.22 -6.39 -16.17
C PRO A 505 34.23 -7.82 -15.61
N ASP A 506 33.26 -8.64 -16.02
CA ASP A 506 33.20 -10.10 -15.86
C ASP A 506 33.03 -10.67 -14.43
N ALA A 507 32.85 -9.82 -13.41
CA ALA A 507 32.78 -10.29 -12.00
C ALA A 507 31.58 -9.78 -11.20
N SER A 508 30.91 -8.70 -11.61
CA SER A 508 29.80 -8.16 -10.83
C SER A 508 28.83 -7.26 -11.59
N SER A 509 27.58 -7.25 -11.13
CA SER A 509 26.50 -6.44 -11.69
C SER A 509 25.82 -5.57 -10.63
N TRP A 510 25.32 -4.42 -11.07
CA TRP A 510 24.46 -3.57 -10.26
C TRP A 510 23.05 -4.16 -10.22
N LEU A 511 22.45 -4.24 -9.03
CA LEU A 511 21.07 -4.69 -8.86
C LEU A 511 20.33 -3.84 -7.85
N ILE A 512 18.99 -3.83 -7.92
CA ILE A 512 18.10 -3.20 -6.93
C ILE A 512 17.45 -4.29 -6.08
N HIS A 513 17.54 -4.18 -4.75
CA HIS A 513 16.88 -5.11 -3.82
C HIS A 513 16.53 -4.45 -2.47
N ARG A 514 15.76 -5.18 -1.65
CA ARG A 514 15.47 -4.85 -0.25
C ARG A 514 16.33 -5.71 0.68
N THR A 515 16.93 -5.12 1.71
CA THR A 515 17.66 -5.84 2.78
C THR A 515 17.11 -5.52 4.17
N PRO A 516 17.00 -6.51 5.09
CA PRO A 516 16.36 -6.33 6.40
C PRO A 516 17.19 -5.56 7.46
N HIS A 517 18.47 -5.27 7.24
CA HIS A 517 19.40 -4.87 8.33
C HIS A 517 20.01 -3.46 8.18
N VAL A 518 19.46 -2.56 7.37
CA VAL A 518 20.14 -1.30 7.06
C VAL A 518 19.15 -0.17 6.75
N ASN A 519 19.23 0.92 7.53
CA ASN A 519 18.46 2.15 7.35
C ASN A 519 18.96 3.00 6.16
N GLY A 520 19.16 2.37 5.01
CA GLY A 520 19.68 3.04 3.82
C GLY A 520 19.57 2.20 2.57
N LEU A 521 19.41 2.89 1.44
CA LEU A 521 19.35 2.37 0.07
C LEU A 521 20.43 1.31 -0.22
N ILE A 522 20.07 0.19 -0.85
CA ILE A 522 21.08 -0.75 -1.38
C ILE A 522 20.72 -1.20 -2.79
N GLY A 523 21.40 -0.61 -3.76
CA GLY A 523 21.79 -1.37 -4.93
C GLY A 523 23.01 -2.19 -4.54
N THR A 524 22.89 -3.51 -4.41
CA THR A 524 24.06 -4.33 -4.05
C THR A 524 24.84 -4.67 -5.31
N ILE A 525 26.14 -4.81 -5.15
CA ILE A 525 27.00 -5.40 -6.16
C ILE A 525 26.92 -6.90 -5.91
N PHE A 526 26.40 -7.65 -6.87
CA PHE A 526 26.51 -9.10 -6.79
C PHE A 526 27.94 -9.48 -7.20
N LEU A 527 28.74 -9.95 -6.24
CA LEU A 527 30.16 -10.30 -6.45
C LEU A 527 30.39 -11.67 -7.10
N ASP A 528 29.34 -12.40 -7.45
CA ASP A 528 29.47 -13.65 -8.19
C ASP A 528 29.40 -13.39 -9.69
N GLY A 529 30.58 -13.31 -10.32
CA GLY A 529 30.76 -13.60 -11.75
C GLY A 529 30.53 -15.08 -12.10
N GLY A 530 29.65 -15.77 -11.38
CA GLY A 530 29.50 -17.22 -11.37
C GLY A 530 28.10 -17.68 -11.78
N SER A 531 28.06 -18.66 -12.66
CA SER A 531 26.93 -19.27 -13.35
C SER A 531 25.82 -19.93 -12.50
N GLU A 532 25.72 -19.73 -11.17
CA GLU A 532 24.87 -20.62 -10.33
C GLU A 532 24.10 -19.99 -9.16
N ALA A 533 24.00 -18.66 -9.02
CA ALA A 533 23.17 -18.07 -7.96
C ALA A 533 21.69 -17.95 -8.38
N HIS A 534 21.01 -19.09 -8.59
CA HIS A 534 19.55 -19.19 -8.67
C HIS A 534 18.92 -18.77 -7.33
N ARG A 535 18.67 -17.47 -7.13
CA ARG A 535 17.90 -17.01 -5.97
C ARG A 535 16.45 -16.81 -6.40
N LEU A 536 15.55 -17.54 -5.75
CA LEU A 536 14.09 -17.59 -5.98
C LEU A 536 13.36 -16.23 -5.89
N LEU A 537 14.08 -15.16 -5.56
CA LEU A 537 13.53 -13.87 -5.14
C LEU A 537 13.86 -12.72 -6.10
N GLY A 538 14.47 -12.95 -7.26
CA GLY A 538 14.72 -11.87 -8.24
C GLY A 538 15.42 -12.29 -9.54
N GLY A 539 15.68 -11.33 -10.42
CA GLY A 539 16.30 -11.57 -11.73
C GLY A 539 16.26 -10.40 -12.71
N VAL A 540 15.77 -10.62 -13.93
CA VAL A 540 15.73 -9.62 -15.01
C VAL A 540 14.41 -8.84 -14.95
N ARG A 541 14.43 -7.51 -15.07
CA ARG A 541 13.21 -6.68 -15.13
C ARG A 541 13.13 -5.95 -16.47
N PRO A 542 12.35 -6.46 -17.44
CA PRO A 542 12.24 -5.86 -18.76
C PRO A 542 11.57 -4.49 -18.75
N ALA A 543 12.08 -3.56 -19.54
CA ALA A 543 11.50 -2.26 -19.85
C ALA A 543 11.26 -2.12 -21.35
N LEU A 544 10.30 -1.26 -21.70
CA LEU A 544 9.91 -0.93 -23.07
C LEU A 544 9.75 0.59 -23.19
N ILE A 545 10.07 1.13 -24.36
CA ILE A 545 9.57 2.43 -24.79
C ILE A 545 8.51 2.15 -25.84
N ILE A 546 7.29 2.66 -25.66
CA ILE A 546 6.15 2.45 -26.56
C ILE A 546 5.67 3.78 -27.14
N HIS A 547 5.01 3.70 -28.29
CA HIS A 547 4.28 4.80 -28.91
C HIS A 547 2.83 4.38 -29.12
N GLN A 548 1.88 5.28 -28.88
CA GLN A 548 0.45 5.05 -29.08
C GLN A 548 -0.13 6.08 -30.03
#